data_AF-A0A1Q7CR58-F1
#
_entry.id   AF-A0A1Q7CR58-F1
#
_cell.length_a   1.000
_cell.length_b   1.000
_cell.length_c   1.000
_cell.angle_alpha   90.00
_cell.angle_beta   90.00
_cell.angle_gamma   90.00
#
_symmetry.space_group_name_H-M   'P 1'
#
loop_
_entity.id
_entity.type
_entity.pdbx_description
1 polymer ?
#
loop_
_entity_poly.entity_id
_entity_poly.type
_entity_poly.pdbx_seq_one_letter_code
_entity_poly.pdbx_strand_id
1 'polypeptide(L)'
;MRRISVLLGLSTLLLAGCYSGTRPAHIDSSAPDFTVQDADRKISLRDLRGKVVVLNFWATWCPPCVEEMPSLVQMQQRMGAKGVTVLAVSVDVDEGAYQRFLKNHKIELLTVRDPDQKSNNLYGTSKFP
;
A
#
# COMPACT_ATOMS: atom_id res chain seq x y z
N MET A 1 42.94 15.32 -36.60
CA MET A 1 42.91 14.84 -35.19
C MET A 1 42.02 15.68 -34.24
N ARG A 2 40.91 16.31 -34.70
CA ARG A 2 39.99 17.09 -33.82
C ARG A 2 38.49 16.83 -34.12
N ARG A 3 38.15 15.63 -34.61
CA ARG A 3 36.74 15.27 -34.93
C ARG A 3 36.25 13.96 -34.30
N ILE A 4 37.13 13.18 -33.68
CA ILE A 4 36.79 11.88 -33.07
C ILE A 4 36.40 12.04 -31.59
N SER A 5 36.87 13.10 -30.91
CA SER A 5 36.62 13.32 -29.48
C SER A 5 35.19 13.76 -29.13
N VAL A 6 34.40 14.22 -30.10
CA VAL A 6 33.02 14.71 -29.85
C VAL A 6 32.02 13.54 -29.82
N LEU A 7 32.27 12.47 -30.58
CA LEU A 7 31.37 11.32 -30.67
C LEU A 7 31.41 10.42 -29.42
N LEU A 8 32.55 10.34 -28.72
CA LEU A 8 32.65 9.58 -27.47
C LEU A 8 31.97 10.29 -26.27
N GLY A 9 31.89 11.62 -26.28
CA GLY A 9 31.25 12.38 -25.21
C GLY A 9 29.71 12.34 -25.26
N LEU A 10 29.13 12.12 -26.45
CA LEU A 10 27.68 12.09 -26.63
C LEU A 10 27.06 10.73 -26.25
N SER A 11 27.85 9.64 -26.32
CA SER A 11 27.39 8.29 -25.98
C SER A 11 27.29 8.03 -24.47
N THR A 12 28.10 8.71 -23.65
CA THR A 12 28.05 8.55 -22.18
C THR A 12 26.87 9.30 -21.54
N LEU A 13 26.36 10.36 -22.17
CA LEU A 13 25.22 11.12 -21.68
C LEU A 13 23.87 10.39 -21.86
N LEU A 14 23.78 9.46 -22.81
CA LEU A 14 22.56 8.69 -23.10
C LEU A 14 22.31 7.52 -22.13
N LEU A 15 23.33 7.06 -21.40
CA LEU A 15 23.23 5.94 -20.44
C LEU A 15 22.79 6.37 -19.02
N ALA A 16 22.82 7.67 -18.71
CA ALA A 16 22.35 8.18 -17.42
C ALA A 16 20.83 8.44 -17.38
N GLY A 17 20.14 8.37 -18.53
CA GLY A 17 18.74 8.75 -18.67
C GLY A 17 17.69 7.68 -18.34
N CYS A 18 18.09 6.47 -17.93
CA CYS A 18 17.15 5.34 -17.78
C CYS A 18 16.76 4.99 -16.34
N TYR A 19 17.04 5.83 -15.34
CA TYR A 19 16.64 5.56 -13.95
C TYR A 19 15.95 6.76 -13.28
N SER A 20 14.99 7.38 -13.97
CA SER A 20 14.08 8.38 -13.37
C SER A 20 12.81 7.76 -12.78
N GLY A 21 12.84 6.48 -12.41
CA GLY A 21 11.80 5.93 -11.53
C GLY A 21 12.01 6.46 -10.13
N THR A 22 11.06 7.21 -9.59
CA THR A 22 11.05 7.61 -8.18
C THR A 22 11.13 6.34 -7.34
N ARG A 23 12.21 6.16 -6.56
CA ARG A 23 12.24 5.09 -5.56
C ARG A 23 11.05 5.33 -4.62
N PRO A 24 10.23 4.31 -4.30
CA PRO A 24 9.23 4.41 -3.26
C PRO A 24 9.86 5.01 -2.00
N ALA A 25 9.15 5.96 -1.38
CA ALA A 25 9.58 6.48 -0.09
C ALA A 25 9.71 5.30 0.90
N HIS A 26 10.65 5.41 1.83
CA HIS A 26 10.82 4.49 2.96
C HIS A 26 11.43 3.10 2.73
N ILE A 27 12.04 2.83 1.56
CA ILE A 27 12.87 1.61 1.38
C ILE A 27 14.06 1.65 2.35
N ASP A 28 14.38 0.51 2.98
CA ASP A 28 15.45 0.33 3.98
C ASP A 28 15.31 1.20 5.24
N SER A 29 14.11 1.70 5.52
CA SER A 29 13.79 2.44 6.73
C SER A 29 12.65 1.78 7.51
N SER A 30 12.50 2.14 8.79
CA SER A 30 11.33 1.72 9.56
C SER A 30 10.05 2.24 8.90
N ALA A 31 9.08 1.34 8.71
CA ALA A 31 7.77 1.71 8.22
C ALA A 31 7.13 2.79 9.12
N PRO A 32 6.59 3.90 8.56
CA PRO A 32 5.89 4.92 9.34
C PRO A 32 4.81 4.29 10.23
N ASP A 33 4.95 4.48 11.54
CA ASP A 33 4.00 3.94 12.51
C ASP A 33 2.73 4.78 12.54
N PHE A 34 1.59 4.13 12.75
CA PHE A 34 0.31 4.81 12.89
C PHE A 34 -0.64 4.00 13.78
N THR A 35 -1.65 4.68 14.29
CA THR A 35 -2.77 4.05 14.98
C THR A 35 -4.07 4.61 14.44
N VAL A 36 -4.98 3.74 14.01
CA VAL A 36 -6.31 4.11 13.54
C VAL A 36 -7.33 3.52 14.52
N GLN A 37 -8.36 4.30 14.83
CA GLN A 37 -9.52 3.89 15.60
C GLN A 37 -10.76 4.22 14.77
N ASP A 38 -11.56 3.21 14.45
CA ASP A 38 -12.92 3.39 13.94
C ASP A 38 -13.96 2.98 14.99
N ALA A 39 -15.24 2.86 14.62
CA ALA A 39 -16.30 2.52 15.56
C ALA A 39 -16.16 1.10 16.15
N ASP A 40 -15.53 0.18 15.42
CA ASP A 40 -15.46 -1.23 15.81
C ASP A 40 -14.14 -1.62 16.46
N ARG A 41 -13.04 -0.92 16.11
CA ARG A 41 -11.70 -1.39 16.47
C ARG A 41 -10.63 -0.31 16.44
N LYS A 42 -9.60 -0.59 17.24
CA LYS A 42 -8.31 0.07 17.24
C LYS A 42 -7.26 -0.82 16.61
N ILE A 43 -6.47 -0.29 15.70
CA ILE A 43 -5.31 -0.99 15.14
C ILE A 43 -4.10 -0.06 15.22
N SER A 44 -2.99 -0.56 15.75
CA SER A 44 -1.68 0.06 15.67
C SER A 44 -0.76 -0.78 14.80
N LEU A 45 -0.04 -0.17 13.86
CA LEU A 45 0.88 -0.92 12.99
C LEU A 45 1.99 -1.60 13.81
N ARG A 46 2.45 -0.94 14.88
CA ARG A 46 3.43 -1.52 15.81
C ARG A 46 3.00 -2.83 16.46
N ASP A 47 1.70 -3.09 16.60
CA ASP A 47 1.19 -4.33 17.21
C ASP A 47 1.38 -5.53 16.28
N LEU A 48 1.68 -5.28 15.00
CA LEU A 48 1.95 -6.30 13.98
C LEU A 48 3.45 -6.59 13.79
N ARG A 49 4.34 -5.99 14.62
CA ARG A 49 5.78 -6.26 14.55
C ARG A 49 6.08 -7.75 14.72
N GLY A 50 7.08 -8.23 13.97
CA GLY A 50 7.42 -9.66 13.89
C GLY A 50 6.63 -10.42 12.83
N LYS A 51 5.65 -9.79 12.18
CA LYS A 51 4.98 -10.31 10.98
C LYS A 51 5.47 -9.57 9.73
N VAL A 52 5.37 -10.25 8.59
CA VAL A 52 5.39 -9.56 7.30
C VAL A 52 4.00 -8.97 7.09
N VAL A 53 3.90 -7.64 7.01
CA VAL A 53 2.62 -6.94 6.84
C VAL A 53 2.44 -6.56 5.37
N VAL A 54 1.36 -7.03 4.75
CA VAL A 54 0.87 -6.44 3.51
C VAL A 54 -0.14 -5.38 3.88
N LEU A 55 0.31 -4.13 3.80
CA LEU A 55 -0.50 -2.95 4.06
C LEU A 55 -1.19 -2.52 2.77
N ASN A 56 -2.52 -2.51 2.77
CA ASN A 56 -3.33 -2.16 1.62
C ASN A 56 -4.21 -0.96 1.98
N PHE A 57 -4.14 0.11 1.17
CA PHE A 57 -5.03 1.26 1.30
C PHE A 57 -6.07 1.19 0.19
N TRP A 58 -7.36 1.26 0.53
CA TRP A 58 -8.42 0.94 -0.41
C TRP A 58 -9.70 1.72 -0.13
N ALA A 59 -10.69 1.61 -1.03
CA ALA A 59 -12.03 2.13 -0.78
C ALA A 59 -13.11 1.31 -1.51
N THR A 60 -14.34 1.34 -0.99
CA THR A 60 -15.48 0.64 -1.61
C THR A 60 -15.86 1.19 -2.99
N TRP A 61 -15.58 2.47 -3.22
CA TRP A 61 -15.84 3.16 -4.49
C TRP A 61 -14.69 3.03 -5.50
N CYS A 62 -13.61 2.32 -5.16
CA CYS A 62 -12.44 2.11 -6.00
C CYS A 62 -12.54 0.75 -6.72
N PRO A 63 -12.90 0.69 -8.02
CA PRO A 63 -13.06 -0.59 -8.72
C PRO A 63 -11.81 -1.50 -8.72
N PRO A 64 -10.58 -1.01 -8.99
CA PRO A 64 -9.42 -1.89 -8.95
C PRO A 64 -9.13 -2.42 -7.55
N CYS A 65 -9.44 -1.64 -6.50
CA CYS A 65 -9.34 -2.10 -5.12
C CYS A 65 -10.28 -3.28 -4.82
N VAL A 66 -11.52 -3.20 -5.33
CA VAL A 66 -12.52 -4.26 -5.17
C VAL A 66 -12.09 -5.53 -5.92
N GLU A 67 -11.51 -5.37 -7.11
CA GLU A 67 -11.03 -6.50 -7.93
C GLU A 67 -9.88 -7.27 -7.25
N GLU A 68 -9.00 -6.59 -6.52
CA GLU A 68 -7.87 -7.26 -5.84
C GLU A 68 -8.22 -7.92 -4.49
N MET A 69 -9.34 -7.55 -3.85
CA MET A 69 -9.71 -8.05 -2.51
C MET A 69 -9.70 -9.60 -2.40
N PRO A 70 -10.26 -10.37 -3.36
CA PRO A 70 -10.23 -11.83 -3.30
C PRO A 70 -8.81 -12.40 -3.29
N SER A 71 -7.85 -11.74 -3.93
CA SER A 71 -6.45 -12.17 -3.96
C SER A 71 -5.79 -11.94 -2.60
N LEU A 72 -6.08 -10.81 -1.95
CA LEU A 72 -5.58 -10.53 -0.60
C LEU A 72 -6.15 -11.50 0.45
N VAL A 73 -7.44 -11.83 0.36
CA VAL A 73 -8.08 -12.85 1.20
C VAL A 73 -7.39 -14.21 1.03
N GLN A 74 -7.16 -14.64 -0.22
CA GLN A 74 -6.46 -15.89 -0.50
C GLN A 74 -5.02 -15.90 0.03
N MET A 75 -4.32 -14.77 -0.07
CA MET A 75 -2.96 -14.65 0.47
C MET A 75 -2.95 -14.78 2.00
N GLN A 76 -3.87 -14.11 2.70
CA GLN A 76 -4.03 -14.23 4.15
C GLN A 76 -4.28 -15.69 4.57
N GLN A 77 -5.15 -16.41 3.84
CA GLN A 77 -5.43 -17.82 4.11
C GLN A 77 -4.20 -18.71 3.91
N ARG A 78 -3.43 -18.50 2.84
CA ARG A 78 -2.27 -19.36 2.51
C ARG A 78 -1.01 -19.06 3.31
N MET A 79 -0.82 -17.80 3.70
CA MET A 79 0.43 -17.30 4.29
C MET A 79 0.28 -16.83 5.74
N GLY A 80 -0.95 -16.77 6.27
CA GLY A 80 -1.23 -16.37 7.65
C GLY A 80 -0.43 -17.15 8.69
N ALA A 81 -0.47 -18.49 8.58
CA ALA A 81 0.28 -19.38 9.46
C ALA A 81 1.82 -19.27 9.29
N LYS A 82 2.28 -18.66 8.20
CA LYS A 82 3.71 -18.41 7.92
C LYS A 82 4.17 -17.03 8.40
N GLY A 83 3.35 -16.31 9.16
CA GLY A 83 3.69 -15.01 9.71
C GLY A 83 3.39 -13.83 8.79
N VAL A 84 2.61 -14.01 7.72
CA VAL A 84 2.10 -12.90 6.91
C VAL A 84 0.75 -12.42 7.45
N THR A 85 0.54 -11.11 7.47
CA THR A 85 -0.78 -10.53 7.78
C THR A 85 -1.13 -9.47 6.75
N VAL A 86 -2.36 -9.50 6.26
CA VAL A 86 -2.92 -8.42 5.45
C VAL A 86 -3.61 -7.44 6.40
N LEU A 87 -3.20 -6.18 6.35
CA LEU A 87 -3.89 -5.06 7.00
C LEU A 87 -4.53 -4.19 5.91
N ALA A 88 -5.85 -4.22 5.80
CA ALA A 88 -6.61 -3.45 4.83
C ALA A 88 -7.16 -2.17 5.50
N VAL A 89 -6.68 -1.00 5.09
CA VAL A 89 -7.10 0.29 5.63
C VAL A 89 -7.99 0.98 4.61
N SER A 90 -9.28 1.09 4.95
CA SER A 90 -10.28 1.75 4.09
C SER A 90 -10.23 3.26 4.29
N VAL A 91 -10.25 4.02 3.18
CA VAL A 91 -10.38 5.49 3.19
C VAL A 91 -11.82 5.96 2.96
N ASP A 92 -12.80 5.05 3.09
CA ASP A 92 -14.20 5.39 2.92
C ASP A 92 -14.65 6.40 3.99
N VAL A 93 -15.28 7.48 3.54
CA VAL A 93 -15.92 8.46 4.42
C VAL A 93 -17.27 7.94 4.94
N ASP A 94 -18.04 7.26 4.08
CA ASP A 94 -19.31 6.62 4.47
C ASP A 94 -19.04 5.28 5.17
N GLU A 95 -19.18 5.29 6.49
CA GLU A 95 -19.12 4.10 7.33
C GLU A 95 -20.10 3.01 6.90
N GLY A 96 -21.31 3.38 6.50
CA GLY A 96 -22.32 2.43 6.05
C GLY A 96 -21.89 1.71 4.78
N ALA A 97 -21.24 2.41 3.84
CA ALA A 97 -20.69 1.80 2.63
C ALA A 97 -19.61 0.77 2.97
N TYR A 98 -18.66 1.15 3.82
CA TYR A 98 -17.61 0.26 4.33
C TYR A 98 -18.19 -1.01 4.97
N GLN A 99 -19.10 -0.86 5.94
CA GLN A 99 -19.70 -1.99 6.65
C GLN A 99 -20.53 -2.91 5.74
N ARG A 100 -21.34 -2.33 4.85
CA ARG A 100 -22.11 -3.11 3.87
C ARG A 100 -21.18 -3.89 2.94
N PHE A 101 -20.07 -3.29 2.51
CA PHE A 101 -19.11 -3.97 1.64
C PHE A 101 -18.49 -5.18 2.35
N LEU A 102 -17.97 -5.00 3.56
CA LEU A 102 -17.37 -6.08 4.35
C LEU A 102 -18.35 -7.25 4.55
N LYS A 103 -19.60 -6.93 4.89
CA LYS A 103 -20.65 -7.93 5.08
C LYS A 103 -21.01 -8.66 3.79
N ASN A 104 -21.24 -7.93 2.71
CA ASN A 104 -21.72 -8.51 1.44
C ASN A 104 -20.64 -9.38 0.77
N HIS A 105 -19.38 -8.98 0.88
CA HIS A 105 -18.24 -9.70 0.29
C HIS A 105 -17.57 -10.67 1.27
N LYS A 106 -18.06 -10.75 2.52
CA LYS A 106 -17.52 -11.61 3.59
C LYS A 106 -16.00 -11.44 3.74
N ILE A 107 -15.56 -10.18 3.81
CA ILE A 107 -14.14 -9.85 3.92
C ILE A 107 -13.64 -10.20 5.33
N GLU A 108 -12.96 -11.34 5.45
CA GLU A 108 -12.35 -11.82 6.69
C GLU A 108 -10.86 -11.41 6.78
N LEU A 109 -10.60 -10.11 6.61
CA LEU A 109 -9.26 -9.53 6.77
C LEU A 109 -9.19 -8.69 8.05
N LEU A 110 -7.96 -8.47 8.54
CA LEU A 110 -7.73 -7.42 9.51
C LEU A 110 -7.91 -6.07 8.78
N THR A 111 -9.04 -5.41 9.02
CA THR A 111 -9.42 -4.16 8.35
C THR A 111 -9.75 -3.06 9.35
N VAL A 112 -9.55 -1.79 9.00
CA VAL A 112 -9.95 -0.61 9.78
C VAL A 112 -10.25 0.57 8.86
N ARG A 113 -11.16 1.48 9.25
CA ARG A 113 -11.51 2.68 8.48
C ARG A 113 -10.73 3.92 8.96
N ASP A 114 -10.05 4.60 8.05
CA ASP A 114 -9.35 5.87 8.26
C ASP A 114 -9.87 6.95 7.28
N PRO A 115 -11.04 7.56 7.56
CA PRO A 115 -11.65 8.54 6.66
C PRO A 115 -10.84 9.83 6.53
N ASP A 116 -9.98 10.14 7.50
CA ASP A 116 -9.10 11.30 7.51
C ASP A 116 -7.84 11.11 6.65
N GLN A 117 -7.62 9.89 6.13
CA GLN A 117 -6.48 9.55 5.29
C GLN A 117 -5.11 9.82 5.95
N LYS A 118 -5.05 9.78 7.29
CA LYS A 118 -3.80 10.07 8.01
C LYS A 118 -2.75 9.00 7.74
N SER A 119 -3.17 7.74 7.73
CA SER A 119 -2.29 6.58 7.57
C SER A 119 -1.70 6.48 6.16
N ASN A 120 -2.50 6.58 5.09
CA ASN A 120 -1.98 6.50 3.71
C ASN A 120 -1.06 7.67 3.35
N ASN A 121 -1.34 8.86 3.88
CA ASN A 121 -0.50 10.05 3.66
C ASN A 121 0.92 9.89 4.23
N LEU A 122 1.10 9.17 5.35
CA LEU A 122 2.43 8.84 5.90
C LEU A 122 3.28 8.01 4.93
N TYR A 123 2.65 7.26 4.04
CA TYR A 123 3.29 6.42 3.03
C TYR A 123 3.35 7.11 1.64
N GLY A 124 2.82 8.33 1.52
CA GLY A 124 2.73 9.05 0.24
C GLY A 124 1.71 8.45 -0.73
N THR A 125 0.78 7.61 -0.25
CA THR A 125 -0.23 6.94 -1.07
C THR A 125 -1.41 7.89 -1.31
N SER A 126 -1.54 8.37 -2.55
CA SER A 126 -2.59 9.31 -2.98
C SER A 126 -3.53 8.73 -4.07
N LYS A 127 -3.27 7.51 -4.51
CA LYS A 127 -4.09 6.74 -5.44
C LYS A 127 -4.26 5.33 -4.87
N PHE A 128 -5.33 4.67 -5.27
CA PHE A 128 -5.70 3.35 -4.76
C PHE A 128 -6.07 2.39 -5.91
N PRO A 129 -5.85 1.08 -5.74
CA PRO A 129 -5.02 0.53 -4.68
C PRO A 129 -3.54 0.94 -4.84
#